data_AF-A0A0S9PS11-F1
#
_entry.id   AF-A0A0S9PS11-F1
#
_cell.length_a   1.000
_cell.length_b   1.000
_cell.length_c   1.000
_cell.angle_alpha   90.00
_cell.angle_beta   90.00
_cell.angle_gamma   90.00
#
_symmetry.space_group_name_H-M   'P 1'
#
loop_
_entity.id
_entity.type
_entity.pdbx_description
1 polymer ?
#
loop_
_entity_poly.entity_id
_entity_poly.type
_entity_poly.pdbx_seq_one_letter_code
_entity_poly.pdbx_strand_id
1 'polypeptide(L)' 'MTQMPDDNLDHYTLGFHAPRKGLRRQDCPYAEGTEAHAQWTAGYDAAVQDGKEA' A
#
# COMPACT_ATOMS: atom_id res chain seq x y z
N MET A 1 23.85 0.88 15.64
CA MET A 1 22.42 0.97 15.34
C MET A 1 22.10 -0.18 14.40
N THR A 2 21.58 -1.29 14.95
CA THR A 2 21.23 -2.47 14.15
C THR A 2 19.98 -2.12 13.36
N GLN A 3 20.18 -1.84 12.07
CA GLN A 3 19.11 -1.80 11.08
C GLN A 3 18.55 -3.22 11.00
N MET A 4 17.43 -3.43 11.69
CA MET A 4 16.65 -4.66 11.57
C MET A 4 16.29 -4.77 10.09
N PRO A 5 16.60 -5.89 9.40
CA PRO A 5 16.22 -6.03 8.02
C PRO A 5 14.70 -5.86 7.96
N ASP A 6 14.29 -4.92 7.11
CA ASP A 6 12.91 -4.56 6.81
C ASP A 6 12.25 -5.80 6.14
N ASP A 7 11.93 -6.80 6.97
CA ASP A 7 11.26 -8.05 6.60
C ASP A 7 9.73 -7.87 6.60
N ASN A 8 9.26 -6.62 6.64
CA ASN A 8 7.88 -6.29 6.37
C ASN A 8 7.81 -5.97 4.89
N LEU A 9 7.55 -6.99 4.07
CA LEU A 9 7.05 -6.84 2.70
C LEU A 9 6.19 -5.57 2.60
N ASP A 10 6.74 -4.49 2.03
CA ASP A 10 6.19 -3.14 2.16
C ASP A 10 4.69 -3.15 1.87
N HIS A 11 3.86 -3.03 2.92
CA HIS A 11 2.42 -2.93 2.76
C HIS A 11 2.09 -1.77 1.81
N TYR A 12 2.94 -0.74 1.83
CA TYR A 12 2.98 0.34 0.85
C TYR A 12 3.09 -0.17 -0.60
N THR A 13 4.11 -0.97 -0.92
CA THR A 13 4.30 -1.54 -2.27
C THR A 13 3.11 -2.41 -2.68
N LEU A 14 2.54 -3.20 -1.77
CA LEU A 14 1.31 -3.95 -2.03
C LEU A 14 0.13 -3.04 -2.39
N GLY A 15 -0.02 -1.92 -1.68
CA GLY A 15 -1.02 -0.90 -1.96
C GLY A 15 -0.81 -0.22 -3.31
N PHE A 16 0.44 0.09 -3.64
CA PHE A 16 0.81 0.74 -4.89
C PHE A 16 0.47 -0.12 -6.13
N HIS A 17 0.59 -1.44 -6.02
CA HIS A 17 0.23 -2.35 -7.10
C HIS A 17 -1.27 -2.72 -7.14
N ALA A 18 -2.03 -2.47 -6.08
CA ALA A 18 -3.46 -2.79 -6.01
C ALA A 18 -4.32 -2.14 -7.11
N PRO A 19 -4.24 -0.82 -7.40
CA PRO A 19 -5.04 -0.21 -8.45
C PRO A 19 -4.67 -0.75 -9.84
N ARG A 20 -3.39 -1.10 -10.07
CA ARG A 20 -2.94 -1.76 -11.31
C ARG A 20 -3.54 -3.16 -11.50
N LYS A 21 -3.93 -3.83 -10.41
CA LYS A 21 -4.64 -5.12 -10.42
C LYS A 21 -6.17 -4.98 -10.46
N GLY A 22 -6.69 -3.75 -10.47
CA GLY A 22 -8.13 -3.48 -10.40
C GLY A 22 -8.74 -3.67 -9.00
N LEU A 23 -7.92 -3.81 -7.96
CA LEU A 23 -8.38 -3.83 -6.57
C LEU A 23 -8.77 -2.42 -6.14
N ARG A 24 -9.81 -2.29 -5.32
CA ARG A 24 -10.23 -1.00 -4.75
C ARG A 24 -9.65 -0.86 -3.35
N ARG A 25 -9.55 0.38 -2.85
CA ARG A 25 -9.12 0.66 -1.46
C ARG A 25 -9.89 -0.15 -0.41
N GLN A 26 -11.14 -0.48 -0.71
CA GLN A 26 -12.08 -1.21 0.16
C GLN A 26 -11.80 -2.72 0.20
N ASP A 27 -11.11 -3.25 -0.81
CA ASP A 27 -10.65 -4.64 -0.87
C ASP A 27 -9.32 -4.84 -0.11
N CYS A 28 -8.90 -3.84 0.67
CA CYS A 28 -7.71 -3.93 1.51
C CYS A 28 -7.86 -5.12 2.48
N PRO A 29 -6.93 -6.10 2.47
CA PRO A 29 -7.00 -7.26 3.35
C PRO A 29 -6.67 -6.93 4.82
N TYR A 30 -6.22 -5.71 5.09
CA TYR A 30 -5.83 -5.25 6.42
C TYR A 30 -7.00 -4.56 7.11
N ALA A 31 -7.16 -4.81 8.41
CA ALA A 31 -8.17 -4.15 9.22
C ALA A 31 -7.89 -2.64 9.35
N GLU A 32 -8.95 -1.84 9.25
CA GLU A 32 -8.87 -0.38 9.41
C GLU A 32 -8.33 -0.02 10.81
N GLY A 33 -7.38 0.92 10.87
CA GLY A 33 -6.69 1.29 12.11
C GLY A 33 -5.38 0.54 12.40
N THR A 34 -5.01 -0.45 11.58
CA THR A 34 -3.69 -1.09 11.66
C THR A 34 -2.63 -0.34 10.85
N GLU A 35 -1.36 -0.43 11.27
CA GLU A 35 -0.24 0.16 10.53
C GLU A 35 -0.15 -0.38 9.09
N ALA A 36 -0.45 -1.66 8.88
CA ALA A 36 -0.51 -2.27 7.55
C ALA A 36 -1.60 -1.65 6.66
N HIS A 37 -2.78 -1.38 7.21
CA HIS A 37 -3.85 -0.67 6.49
C HIS A 37 -3.43 0.76 6.11
N ALA A 38 -2.78 1.48 7.03
CA ALA A 38 -2.29 2.83 6.77
C ALA A 38 -1.24 2.85 5.66
N GLN A 39 -0.25 1.96 5.73
CA GLN A 39 0.80 1.84 4.72
C GLN A 39 0.24 1.43 3.35
N TRP A 40 -0.62 0.42 3.29
CA TRP A 40 -1.26 -0.03 2.04
C TRP A 40 -2.13 1.06 1.43
N THR A 41 -2.90 1.77 2.25
CA THR A 41 -3.70 2.91 1.79
C THR A 41 -2.83 4.02 1.21
N ALA A 42 -1.70 4.35 1.85
CA ALA A 42 -0.78 5.36 1.37
C ALA A 42 -0.17 4.97 0.02
N GLY A 43 0.22 3.71 -0.16
CA GLY A 43 0.72 3.20 -1.43
C GLY A 43 -0.34 3.21 -2.54
N TYR A 44 -1.58 2.83 -2.22
CA TYR A 44 -2.71 2.89 -3.16
C TYR A 44 -2.96 4.31 -3.64
N ASP A 45 -2.99 5.27 -2.73
CA ASP A 45 -3.20 6.69 -3.05
C ASP A 45 -2.09 7.23 -3.95
N ALA A 46 -0.84 6.90 -3.64
CA ALA A 46 0.32 7.24 -4.47
C ALA A 46 0.23 6.66 -5.89
N ALA A 47 -0.18 5.40 -6.04
CA ALA A 47 -0.35 4.77 -7.35
C ALA A 47 -1.53 5.34 -8.15
N VAL A 48 -2.63 5.71 -7.48
CA VAL A 48 -3.75 6.39 -8.12
C VAL A 48 -3.35 7.78 -8.59
N GLN A 49 -2.53 8.50 -7.82
CA GLN A 49 -2.00 9.80 -8.23
C GLN A 49 -1.01 9.67 -9.40
N ASP A 50 -0.09 8.71 -9.35
CA ASP A 50 0.85 8.37 -10.44
C ASP A 50 0.12 8.00 -11.75
N GLY A 51 -0.94 7.19 -11.66
CA GLY A 51 -1.73 6.75 -12.82
C GLY A 51 -2.69 7.78 -13.39
N LYS A 52 -2.96 8.91 -12.70
CA LYS A 52 -3.82 9.99 -13.20
C LYS A 52 -3.08 11.00 -14.08
N GLU A 53 -1.75 10.99 -14.05
CA GLU A 53 -0.90 11.89 -14.84
C GLU A 53 -0.54 11.31 -16.24
N ALA A 54 -1.20 10.22 -16.66
CA ALA A 54 -0.94 9.50 -17.92
C ALA A 54 -2.02 9.72 -18.99
#